data_AF-A0A7D9JK87-F1
#
_entry.id   AF-A0A7D9JK87-F1
#
_cell.length_a   1.000
_cell.length_b   1.000
_cell.length_c   1.000
_cell.angle_alpha   90.00
_cell.angle_beta   90.00
_cell.angle_gamma   90.00
#
_symmetry.space_group_name_H-M   'P 1'
#
loop_
_entity.id
_entity.type
_entity.pdbx_description
1 polymer ?
#
loop_
_entity_poly.entity_id
_entity_poly.type
_entity_poly.pdbx_seq_one_letter_code
_entity_poly.pdbx_strand_id
1 'polypeptide(L)'
;MATKLTHLAPPPAFDAESEKSSLAQRWKDCHERFDMYLLAANITDAKQKRSLPLYVAGAAVHKIFNTLLNDTGTDYKTAVEKFDSYFQPQKNVIYERYVFKQTRPSPEESVDHFITRLRQLADTLTG
;
A
#
# COMPACT_ATOMS: atom_id res chain seq x y z
N MET A 1 -2.22 -30.77 -12.21
CA MET A 1 -2.46 -30.71 -10.75
C MET A 1 -1.85 -29.41 -10.25
N ALA A 2 -2.66 -28.47 -9.74
CA ALA A 2 -2.16 -27.19 -9.26
C ALA A 2 -1.63 -27.35 -7.83
N THR A 3 -0.32 -27.17 -7.66
CA THR A 3 0.35 -27.20 -6.37
C THR A 3 -0.20 -26.07 -5.50
N LYS A 4 -0.99 -26.41 -4.48
CA LYS A 4 -1.42 -25.47 -3.43
C LYS A 4 -0.14 -24.92 -2.77
N LEU A 5 0.14 -23.63 -2.94
CA LEU A 5 1.21 -22.92 -2.22
C LEU A 5 0.82 -22.84 -0.73
N THR A 6 1.07 -23.91 0.03
CA THR A 6 0.70 -24.03 1.45
C THR A 6 1.65 -23.31 2.40
N HIS A 7 2.62 -22.53 1.91
CA HIS A 7 3.66 -21.94 2.75
C HIS A 7 4.07 -20.52 2.31
N LEU A 8 3.11 -19.71 1.86
CA LEU A 8 3.36 -18.28 1.62
C LEU A 8 3.30 -17.54 2.95
N ALA A 9 4.43 -16.95 3.37
CA ALA A 9 4.45 -16.10 4.56
C ALA A 9 3.52 -14.89 4.33
N PRO A 10 2.71 -14.50 5.31
CA PRO A 10 1.87 -13.32 5.17
C PRO A 10 2.76 -12.07 4.96
N PRO A 11 2.33 -11.12 4.12
CA PRO A 11 3.06 -9.86 3.96
C PRO A 11 3.21 -9.14 5.32
N PRO A 12 4.29 -8.37 5.51
CA PRO A 12 4.51 -7.63 6.74
C PRO A 12 3.35 -6.66 7.01
N ALA A 13 3.01 -6.49 8.29
CA ALA A 13 1.92 -5.62 8.72
C ALA A 13 2.12 -4.18 8.23
N PHE A 14 1.01 -3.52 7.88
CA PHE A 14 1.04 -2.14 7.43
C PHE A 14 1.15 -1.20 8.63
N ASP A 15 2.26 -0.47 8.70
CA ASP A 15 2.43 0.58 9.69
C ASP A 15 1.80 1.89 9.19
N ALA A 16 0.56 2.12 9.61
CA ALA A 16 -0.23 3.31 9.29
C ALA A 16 0.13 4.55 10.13
N GLU A 17 0.96 4.40 11.17
CA GLU A 17 1.32 5.49 12.11
C GLU A 17 2.68 6.14 11.78
N SER A 18 3.41 5.58 10.81
CA SER A 18 4.68 6.07 10.30
C SER A 18 4.54 7.36 9.45
N GLU A 19 5.63 7.80 8.81
CA GLU A 19 5.72 9.05 8.03
C GLU A 19 4.50 9.29 7.12
N LYS A 20 3.72 10.32 7.48
CA LYS A 20 2.50 10.73 6.77
C LYS A 20 2.73 11.12 5.32
N SER A 21 3.93 11.60 5.00
CA SER A 21 4.33 12.02 3.64
C SER A 21 4.39 10.89 2.63
N SER A 22 4.59 9.63 3.06
CA SER A 22 4.66 8.45 2.18
C SER A 22 3.48 7.50 2.37
N LEU A 23 2.49 7.87 3.20
CA LEU A 23 1.40 7.00 3.61
C LEU A 23 0.56 6.49 2.42
N ALA A 24 0.27 7.35 1.44
CA ALA A 24 -0.48 6.99 0.24
C ALA A 24 0.27 5.98 -0.66
N GLN A 25 1.56 6.23 -0.91
CA GLN A 25 2.40 5.34 -1.72
C GLN A 25 2.59 3.98 -1.02
N ARG A 26 2.85 4.00 0.29
CA ARG A 26 3.01 2.77 1.08
C ARG A 26 1.71 1.98 1.14
N TRP A 27 0.56 2.65 1.23
CA TRP A 27 -0.75 2.00 1.17
C TRP A 27 -0.93 1.30 -0.17
N LYS A 28 -0.60 1.96 -1.29
CA LYS A 28 -0.66 1.37 -2.63
C LYS A 28 0.22 0.11 -2.74
N ASP A 29 1.49 0.19 -2.30
CA ASP A 29 2.39 -0.97 -2.31
C ASP A 29 1.86 -2.11 -1.41
N CYS A 30 1.22 -1.76 -0.29
CA CYS A 30 0.60 -2.72 0.62
C CYS A 30 -0.59 -3.42 -0.04
N HIS A 31 -1.45 -2.65 -0.69
CA HIS A 31 -2.61 -3.14 -1.43
C HIS A 31 -2.19 -4.11 -2.54
N GLU A 32 -1.20 -3.73 -3.36
CA GLU A 32 -0.67 -4.60 -4.42
C GLU A 32 -0.09 -5.91 -3.87
N ARG A 33 0.63 -5.85 -2.74
CA ARG A 33 1.13 -7.06 -2.07
C ARG A 33 0.00 -7.97 -1.57
N PHE A 34 -1.11 -7.40 -1.08
CA PHE A 34 -2.27 -8.18 -0.68
C PHE A 34 -2.92 -8.88 -1.87
N ASP A 35 -3.09 -8.19 -3.00
CA ASP A 35 -3.66 -8.79 -4.21
C ASP A 35 -2.78 -9.95 -4.72
N MET A 36 -1.46 -9.77 -4.76
CA MET A 36 -0.52 -10.83 -5.12
C MET A 36 -0.59 -12.02 -4.16
N TYR A 37 -0.72 -11.77 -2.86
CA TYR A 37 -0.86 -12.82 -1.86
C TYR A 37 -2.17 -13.61 -2.03
N LEU A 38 -3.30 -12.93 -2.24
CA LEU A 38 -4.60 -13.58 -2.47
C LEU A 38 -4.59 -14.46 -3.73
N LEU A 39 -3.95 -13.97 -4.80
CA LEU A 39 -3.76 -14.72 -6.05
C LEU A 39 -2.88 -15.96 -5.83
N ALA A 40 -1.71 -15.79 -5.19
CA ALA A 40 -0.76 -16.88 -4.96
C ALA A 40 -1.31 -17.94 -3.99
N ALA A 41 -2.09 -17.54 -2.99
CA ALA A 41 -2.75 -18.45 -2.04
C ALA A 41 -4.03 -19.11 -2.62
N ASN A 42 -4.41 -18.77 -3.85
CA ASN A 42 -5.63 -19.24 -4.52
C ASN A 42 -6.90 -19.05 -3.66
N ILE A 43 -6.99 -17.91 -2.98
CA ILE A 43 -8.12 -17.57 -2.12
C ILE A 43 -9.21 -16.93 -2.98
N THR A 44 -10.28 -17.68 -3.22
CA THR A 44 -11.38 -17.25 -4.09
C THR A 44 -12.65 -16.91 -3.30
N ASP A 45 -12.78 -17.39 -2.06
CA ASP A 45 -13.95 -17.13 -1.21
C ASP A 45 -14.01 -15.66 -0.78
N ALA A 46 -15.18 -15.04 -0.95
CA ALA A 46 -15.40 -13.62 -0.69
C ALA A 46 -15.24 -13.28 0.80
N LYS A 47 -15.64 -14.19 1.71
CA LYS A 47 -15.50 -13.97 3.15
C LYS A 47 -14.03 -14.02 3.57
N GLN A 48 -13.27 -14.99 3.06
CA GLN A 48 -11.83 -15.07 3.28
C GLN A 48 -11.07 -13.88 2.68
N LYS A 49 -11.43 -13.43 1.46
CA LYS A 49 -10.83 -12.24 0.85
C LYS A 49 -11.03 -10.98 1.69
N ARG A 50 -12.16 -10.85 2.39
CA ARG A 50 -12.41 -9.71 3.27
C ARG A 50 -11.67 -9.80 4.60
N SER A 51 -11.67 -10.96 5.24
CA SER A 51 -11.11 -11.10 6.60
C SER A 51 -9.59 -11.11 6.61
N LEU A 52 -8.97 -11.66 5.56
CA LEU A 52 -7.54 -11.91 5.54
C LEU A 52 -6.69 -10.63 5.49
N PRO A 53 -7.02 -9.62 4.67
CA PRO A 53 -6.28 -8.36 4.66
C PRO A 53 -6.44 -7.60 5.98
N LEU A 54 -7.60 -7.66 6.63
CA LEU A 54 -7.82 -7.06 7.95
C LEU A 54 -7.07 -7.77 9.07
N TYR A 55 -6.81 -9.06 8.90
CA TYR A 55 -6.01 -9.86 9.82
C TYR A 55 -4.51 -9.60 9.62
N VAL A 56 -4.05 -9.53 8.37
CA VAL A 56 -2.63 -9.39 8.03
C VAL A 56 -2.14 -7.93 8.09
N ALA A 57 -2.98 -6.95 7.79
CA ALA A 57 -2.60 -5.54 7.78
C ALA A 57 -2.24 -4.96 9.16
N GLY A 58 -2.45 -5.73 10.24
CA GLY A 58 -2.03 -5.36 11.60
C GLY A 58 -3.04 -4.48 12.35
N ALA A 59 -2.77 -4.28 13.64
CA ALA A 59 -3.69 -3.63 14.57
C ALA A 59 -4.07 -2.19 14.18
N ALA A 60 -3.15 -1.45 13.57
CA ALA A 60 -3.38 -0.06 13.15
C ALA A 60 -4.43 0.04 12.05
N VAL A 61 -4.34 -0.80 11.01
CA VAL A 61 -5.33 -0.85 9.92
C VAL A 61 -6.67 -1.38 10.41
N HIS A 62 -6.65 -2.39 11.29
CA HIS A 62 -7.87 -2.91 11.90
C HIS A 62 -8.59 -1.86 12.75
N LYS A 63 -7.85 -1.02 13.48
CA LYS A 63 -8.41 0.10 14.23
C LYS A 63 -9.03 1.14 13.31
N ILE A 64 -8.33 1.56 12.25
CA ILE A 64 -8.88 2.48 11.22
C ILE A 64 -10.16 1.89 10.61
N PHE A 65 -10.16 0.60 10.29
CA PHE A 65 -11.32 -0.11 9.76
C PHE A 65 -12.54 -0.07 10.69
N ASN A 66 -12.34 -0.35 11.99
CA ASN A 66 -13.42 -0.41 12.96
C ASN A 66 -13.90 0.96 13.47
N THR A 67 -13.04 1.98 13.50
CA THR A 67 -13.38 3.29 14.09
C THR A 67 -13.67 4.39 13.08
N LEU A 68 -13.05 4.36 11.90
CA LEU A 68 -13.13 5.47 10.94
C LEU A 68 -13.96 5.15 9.70
N LEU A 69 -14.12 3.87 9.36
CA LEU A 69 -14.77 3.45 8.12
C LEU A 69 -16.21 2.95 8.29
N ASN A 70 -16.87 3.27 9.41
CA ASN A 70 -18.26 2.93 9.76
C ASN A 70 -19.07 2.59 8.49
N ASP A 71 -19.41 1.31 8.35
CA ASP A 71 -20.14 0.73 7.21
C ASP A 71 -19.31 0.35 5.96
N THR A 72 -18.25 -0.46 6.11
CA THR A 72 -17.39 -0.95 4.99
C THR A 72 -18.06 -1.90 4.00
N GLY A 73 -19.40 -2.02 4.04
CA GLY A 73 -20.16 -2.98 3.24
C GLY A 73 -19.93 -4.43 3.67
N THR A 74 -20.47 -5.39 2.92
CA THR A 74 -20.24 -6.83 3.16
C THR A 74 -19.01 -7.37 2.43
N ASP A 75 -18.50 -6.62 1.45
CA ASP A 75 -17.63 -7.13 0.40
C ASP A 75 -16.21 -6.54 0.49
N TYR A 76 -15.21 -7.33 0.12
CA TYR A 76 -13.81 -6.91 0.13
C TYR A 76 -13.55 -5.65 -0.72
N LYS A 77 -14.21 -5.54 -1.87
CA LYS A 77 -14.05 -4.42 -2.79
C LYS A 77 -14.44 -3.08 -2.15
N THR A 78 -15.59 -3.03 -1.46
CA THR A 78 -16.06 -1.82 -0.78
C THR A 78 -15.14 -1.43 0.39
N ALA A 79 -14.60 -2.43 1.10
CA ALA A 79 -13.60 -2.19 2.14
C ALA A 79 -12.32 -1.54 1.57
N VAL A 80 -11.81 -2.07 0.45
CA VAL A 80 -10.64 -1.52 -0.25
C VAL A 80 -10.89 -0.09 -0.74
N GLU A 81 -12.01 0.17 -1.42
CA GLU A 81 -12.34 1.50 -1.95
C GLU A 81 -12.39 2.56 -0.84
N LYS A 82 -12.89 2.19 0.35
CA LYS A 82 -12.88 3.07 1.51
C LYS A 82 -11.48 3.32 2.06
N PHE A 83 -10.62 2.31 2.08
CA PHE A 83 -9.22 2.51 2.45
C PHE A 83 -8.48 3.38 1.44
N ASP A 84 -8.67 3.13 0.15
CA ASP A 84 -8.12 3.98 -0.91
C ASP A 84 -8.59 5.41 -0.73
N SER A 85 -9.88 5.64 -0.49
CA SER A 85 -10.43 6.97 -0.22
C SER A 85 -9.90 7.60 1.07
N TYR A 86 -9.43 6.82 2.04
CA TYR A 86 -8.87 7.32 3.29
C TYR A 86 -7.37 7.65 3.17
N PHE A 87 -6.62 6.82 2.43
CA PHE A 87 -5.17 6.96 2.28
C PHE A 87 -4.76 7.78 1.04
N GLN A 88 -5.56 7.83 -0.02
CA GLN A 88 -5.31 8.64 -1.22
C GLN A 88 -5.36 10.16 -1.01
N PRO A 89 -6.21 10.76 -0.13
CA PRO A 89 -6.30 12.23 -0.02
C PRO A 89 -5.09 12.92 0.61
N GLN A 90 -3.98 12.22 0.90
CA GLN A 90 -2.75 12.86 1.37
C GLN A 90 -1.65 12.96 0.31
N LYS A 91 -2.00 12.89 -0.98
CA LYS A 91 -1.05 13.27 -2.03
C LYS A 91 -0.87 14.79 -2.06
N ASN A 92 0.02 15.29 -1.22
CA ASN A 92 0.39 16.70 -1.24
C ASN A 92 1.38 16.95 -2.39
N VAL A 93 0.84 17.23 -3.58
CA VAL A 93 1.63 17.53 -4.78
C VAL A 93 2.64 18.65 -4.55
N ILE A 94 2.34 19.62 -3.66
CA ILE A 94 3.28 20.70 -3.29
C ILE A 94 4.49 20.11 -2.55
N TYR A 95 4.24 19.19 -1.61
CA TYR A 95 5.30 18.51 -0.86
C TYR A 95 6.13 17.59 -1.78
N GLU A 96 5.51 16.80 -2.64
CA GLU A 96 6.25 15.94 -3.58
C GLU A 96 7.11 16.76 -4.54
N ARG A 97 6.58 17.90 -5.02
CA ARG A 97 7.34 18.84 -5.85
C ARG A 97 8.52 19.44 -5.12
N TYR A 98 8.36 19.70 -3.82
CA TYR A 98 9.45 20.15 -2.97
C TYR A 98 10.53 19.07 -2.83
N VAL A 99 10.16 17.82 -2.54
CA VAL A 99 11.09 16.68 -2.43
C VAL A 99 11.85 16.44 -3.74
N PHE A 100 11.16 16.45 -4.88
CA PHE A 100 11.80 16.30 -6.19
C PHE A 100 12.85 17.39 -6.43
N LYS A 101 12.50 18.66 -6.16
CA LYS A 101 13.42 19.80 -6.34
C LYS A 101 14.63 19.78 -5.40
N GLN A 102 14.49 19.19 -4.21
CA GLN A 102 15.57 19.11 -3.23
C GLN A 102 16.45 17.86 -3.37
N THR A 103 16.07 16.91 -4.21
CA THR A 103 16.81 15.67 -4.38
C THR A 103 18.18 15.91 -4.99
N ARG A 104 19.22 15.45 -4.28
CA ARG A 104 20.63 15.49 -4.71
C ARG A 104 21.20 14.08 -4.84
N PRO A 105 22.19 13.84 -5.72
CA PRO A 105 22.92 12.58 -5.76
C PRO A 105 23.65 12.36 -4.43
N SER A 106 23.68 11.11 -3.97
CA SER A 106 24.54 10.72 -2.83
C SER A 106 26.00 10.56 -3.29
N PRO A 107 27.02 10.81 -2.44
CA PRO A 107 28.44 10.63 -2.81
C PRO A 107 28.79 9.20 -3.27
N GLU A 108 28.01 8.22 -2.83
CA GLU A 108 28.19 6.79 -3.12
C GLU A 108 27.21 6.26 -4.19
N GLU A 109 26.31 7.09 -4.70
CA GLU A 109 25.26 6.69 -5.65
C GLU A 109 25.76 6.83 -7.10
N SER A 110 25.55 5.79 -7.92
CA SER A 110 25.85 5.85 -9.34
C SER A 110 24.88 6.78 -10.08
N VAL A 111 25.33 7.33 -11.21
CA VAL A 111 24.50 8.22 -12.04
C VAL A 111 23.20 7.53 -12.48
N ASP A 112 23.27 6.25 -12.86
CA ASP A 112 22.09 5.48 -13.31
C ASP A 112 21.08 5.27 -12.17
N HIS A 113 21.56 5.02 -10.95
CA HIS A 113 20.69 4.86 -9.78
C HIS A 113 20.02 6.19 -9.42
N PHE A 114 20.77 7.29 -9.49
CA PHE A 114 20.23 8.64 -9.28
C PHE A 114 19.16 9.00 -10.33
N ILE A 115 19.40 8.70 -11.61
CA ILE A 115 18.41 8.91 -12.69
C ILE A 115 17.15 8.07 -12.45
N THR A 116 17.31 6.82 -12.01
CA THR A 116 16.17 5.93 -11.71
C THR A 116 15.32 6.48 -10.56
N ARG A 117 15.96 6.94 -9.49
CA ARG A 117 15.29 7.57 -8.35
C ARG A 117 14.57 8.87 -8.73
N LEU A 118 15.19 9.70 -9.58
CA LEU A 118 14.53 10.91 -10.10
C LEU A 118 13.28 10.60 -10.93
N ARG A 119 13.30 9.54 -11.75
CA ARG A 119 12.12 9.12 -12.52
C ARG A 119 10.98 8.66 -11.61
N GLN A 120 11.29 7.85 -10.60
CA GLN A 120 10.31 7.42 -9.60
C GLN A 120 9.66 8.62 -8.89
N LEU A 121 10.45 9.62 -8.49
CA LEU A 121 9.93 10.84 -7.87
C LEU A 121 9.12 11.71 -8.85
N ALA A 122 9.42 11.66 -10.15
CA ALA A 122 8.64 12.38 -11.16
C ALA A 122 7.27 11.72 -11.43
N ASP A 123 7.21 10.38 -11.36
CA ASP A 123 5.96 9.64 -11.50
C ASP A 123 4.98 9.98 -10.37
N THR A 124 5.48 10.24 -9.16
CA THR A 124 4.60 10.71 -8.08
C THR A 124 4.00 12.09 -8.39
N LEU A 125 4.68 12.99 -9.11
CA LEU A 125 4.11 14.31 -9.43
C LEU A 125 2.93 14.30 -10.41
N THR A 126 2.75 13.23 -11.18
CA THR A 126 1.77 13.18 -12.30
C THR A 126 0.54 12.32 -12.04
N GLY A 127 0.57 11.44 -11.03
CA GLY A 127 -0.55 10.56 -10.66
C GLY A 127 -1.54 11.13 -9.67
#